data_AF-A0AAD5JVW6-F1
#
_entry.id   AF-A0AAD5JVW6-F1
#
_cell.length_a   1.000
_cell.length_b   1.000
_cell.length_c   1.000
_cell.angle_alpha   90.00
_cell.angle_beta   90.00
_cell.angle_gamma   90.00
#
_symmetry.space_group_name_H-M   'P 1'
#
loop_
_entity.id
_entity.type
_entity.pdbx_description
1 polymer ?
#
loop_
_entity_poly.entity_id
_entity_poly.type
_entity_poly.pdbx_seq_one_letter_code
_entity_poly.pdbx_strand_id
1 'polypeptide(L)'
;MTGNDKVKYIMKLDLTLFESIKTSLTQYKALDILINNSGVVLYPYHLSQDVNIEVHFVTNHVRHYNFTMLQLPFMIQSDQKQPCRIVNVISKGHLYTSIATHMVPYEVYGYVNAYSKSKKKATDLWDFTEKLLKNKVPDAYQGAPI
;
A
#
# COMPACT_ATOMS: atom_id res chain seq x y z
N MET A 1 -16.70 8.36 -17.72
CA MET A 1 -15.80 7.32 -18.28
C MET A 1 -14.49 7.99 -18.67
N THR A 2 -13.35 7.28 -18.63
CA THR A 2 -11.99 7.87 -18.75
C THR A 2 -11.66 8.46 -20.12
N GLY A 3 -12.50 8.24 -21.15
CA GLY A 3 -12.22 8.64 -22.53
C GLY A 3 -11.15 7.79 -23.23
N ASN A 4 -10.65 6.73 -22.57
CA ASN A 4 -9.60 5.85 -23.07
C ASN A 4 -10.18 4.45 -23.29
N ASP A 5 -10.26 4.04 -24.56
CA ASP A 5 -10.80 2.76 -25.03
C ASP A 5 -9.95 1.54 -24.60
N LYS A 6 -8.70 1.76 -24.17
CA LYS A 6 -7.85 0.71 -23.61
C LYS A 6 -8.19 0.36 -22.16
N VAL A 7 -9.00 1.17 -21.46
CA VAL A 7 -9.44 0.86 -20.10
C VAL A 7 -10.58 -0.16 -20.17
N LYS A 8 -10.25 -1.42 -19.90
CA LYS A 8 -11.22 -2.53 -19.94
C LYS A 8 -12.04 -2.68 -18.66
N TYR A 9 -11.45 -2.35 -17.51
CA TYR A 9 -12.07 -2.55 -16.20
C TYR A 9 -11.89 -1.30 -15.34
N ILE A 10 -12.94 -0.95 -14.59
CA ILE A 10 -12.91 0.05 -13.53
C ILE A 10 -13.49 -0.64 -12.29
N MET A 11 -12.74 -0.62 -11.20
CA MET A 11 -13.11 -1.33 -9.98
C MET A 11 -13.08 -0.38 -8.79
N LYS A 12 -14.04 -0.57 -7.89
CA LYS A 12 -13.98 0.05 -6.57
C LYS A 12 -12.97 -0.74 -5.73
N LEU A 13 -11.92 -0.08 -5.29
CA LEU A 13 -10.90 -0.65 -4.42
C LEU A 13 -10.70 0.29 -3.23
N ASP A 14 -11.19 -0.11 -2.07
CA ASP A 14 -10.87 0.53 -0.80
C ASP A 14 -9.72 -0.22 -0.15
N LEU A 15 -8.52 0.38 -0.19
CA LEU A 15 -7.33 -0.21 0.39
C LEU A 15 -7.42 -0.35 1.91
N THR A 16 -8.30 0.37 2.59
CA THR A 16 -8.44 0.25 4.05
C THR A 16 -9.13 -1.05 4.45
N LEU A 17 -9.88 -1.67 3.55
CA LEU A 17 -10.73 -2.85 3.78
C LEU A 17 -10.17 -4.12 3.11
N PHE A 18 -9.97 -5.19 3.88
CA PHE A 18 -9.46 -6.47 3.35
C PHE A 18 -10.35 -7.11 2.27
N GLU A 19 -11.66 -7.12 2.48
CA GLU A 19 -12.60 -7.75 1.55
C GLU A 19 -12.67 -7.00 0.21
N SER A 20 -12.47 -5.68 0.22
CA SER A 20 -12.38 -4.90 -1.02
C SER A 20 -11.15 -5.29 -1.84
N ILE A 21 -10.05 -5.65 -1.17
CA ILE A 21 -8.83 -6.11 -1.85
C ILE A 21 -9.06 -7.50 -2.47
N LYS A 22 -9.58 -8.47 -1.71
CA LYS A 22 -9.82 -9.84 -2.21
C LYS A 22 -10.74 -9.87 -3.42
N THR A 23 -11.83 -9.11 -3.40
CA THR A 23 -12.81 -9.07 -4.49
C THR A 23 -12.23 -8.50 -5.79
N SER A 24 -11.19 -7.66 -5.70
CA SER A 24 -10.53 -7.07 -6.87
C SER A 24 -9.64 -8.05 -7.65
N LEU A 25 -9.33 -9.24 -7.12
CA LEU A 25 -8.35 -10.19 -7.68
C LEU A 25 -8.90 -11.09 -8.81
N THR A 26 -10.11 -10.85 -9.31
CA THR A 26 -10.84 -11.84 -10.12
C THR A 26 -10.89 -11.56 -11.63
N GLN A 27 -10.28 -10.47 -12.10
CA GLN A 27 -10.58 -9.92 -13.44
C GLN A 27 -9.46 -10.07 -14.49
N TYR A 28 -8.30 -10.60 -14.11
CA TYR A 28 -7.17 -10.84 -15.02
C TYR A 28 -6.42 -12.11 -14.67
N LYS A 29 -5.77 -12.69 -15.69
CA LYS A 29 -4.98 -13.93 -15.56
C LYS A 29 -3.48 -13.67 -15.47
N ALA A 30 -3.02 -12.46 -15.82
CA ALA A 30 -1.63 -12.07 -15.79
C ALA A 30 -1.54 -10.57 -15.55
N LEU A 31 -0.47 -10.11 -14.89
CA LEU A 31 -0.25 -8.71 -14.55
C LEU A 31 1.21 -8.33 -14.82
N ASP A 32 1.46 -7.45 -15.79
CA ASP A 32 2.83 -7.05 -16.15
C ASP A 32 3.36 -5.93 -15.27
N ILE A 33 2.51 -4.95 -14.97
CA ILE A 33 2.89 -3.74 -14.26
C ILE A 33 1.87 -3.48 -13.15
N LEU A 34 2.36 -3.40 -11.92
CA LEU A 34 1.60 -2.93 -10.77
C LEU A 34 2.07 -1.52 -10.39
N ILE A 35 1.15 -0.55 -10.36
CA ILE A 35 1.45 0.81 -9.93
C ILE A 35 0.69 1.10 -8.63
N ASN A 36 1.43 1.09 -7.53
CA ASN A 36 0.96 1.43 -6.19
C ASN A 36 0.98 2.95 -6.02
N ASN A 37 -0.03 3.61 -6.58
CA ASN A 37 -0.13 5.08 -6.61
C ASN A 37 -0.96 5.67 -5.47
N SER A 38 -1.99 4.95 -5.00
CA SER A 38 -2.96 5.48 -4.04
C SER A 38 -2.27 6.00 -2.77
N GLY A 39 -2.75 7.13 -2.26
CA GLY A 39 -2.22 7.66 -1.01
C GLY A 39 -3.05 8.77 -0.43
N VAL A 40 -3.03 8.86 0.89
CA VAL A 40 -3.64 9.93 1.67
C VAL A 40 -2.55 10.80 2.28
N VAL A 41 -2.85 12.09 2.43
CA VAL A 41 -1.98 13.10 3.01
C VAL A 41 -2.84 14.13 3.73
N LEU A 42 -2.37 14.62 4.89
CA LEU A 42 -3.09 15.58 5.74
C LEU A 42 -4.52 15.15 6.13
N TYR A 43 -4.75 13.84 6.24
CA TYR A 43 -6.04 13.31 6.70
C TYR A 43 -6.10 13.32 8.24
N PRO A 44 -7.24 13.61 8.88
CA PRO A 44 -7.34 13.58 10.35
C PRO A 44 -6.92 12.24 10.97
N TYR A 45 -6.37 12.30 12.19
CA TYR A 45 -5.80 11.12 12.84
C TYR A 45 -6.93 10.16 13.12
N HIS A 46 -6.80 8.96 12.58
CA HIS A 46 -7.66 7.86 12.96
C HIS A 46 -6.95 6.56 12.69
N LEU A 47 -7.45 5.52 13.35
CA LEU A 47 -7.02 4.15 13.15
C LEU A 47 -7.98 3.50 12.15
N SER A 48 -7.42 2.71 11.24
CA SER A 48 -8.20 1.89 10.32
C SER A 48 -9.08 0.92 11.10
N GLN A 49 -10.34 0.75 10.66
CA GLN A 49 -11.30 -0.13 11.35
C GLN A 49 -10.81 -1.58 11.43
N ASP A 50 -10.23 -2.10 10.35
CA ASP A 50 -9.83 -3.51 10.26
C ASP A 50 -8.64 -3.90 11.14
N VAL A 51 -7.53 -3.15 11.05
CA VAL A 51 -6.23 -3.57 11.61
C VAL A 51 -5.71 -2.65 12.72
N ASN A 52 -6.48 -1.61 13.06
CA ASN A 52 -6.15 -0.63 14.08
C ASN A 52 -4.76 0.02 13.88
N ILE A 53 -4.44 0.36 12.63
CA ILE A 53 -3.20 1.05 12.22
C ILE A 53 -3.56 2.47 11.77
N GLU A 54 -2.68 3.42 12.05
CA GLU A 54 -2.82 4.82 11.59
C GLU A 54 -3.03 4.89 10.06
N VAL A 55 -4.00 5.71 9.62
CA VAL A 55 -4.50 5.68 8.23
C VAL A 55 -3.44 5.99 7.16
N HIS A 56 -2.51 6.91 7.40
CA HIS A 56 -1.47 7.20 6.40
C HIS A 56 -0.54 6.02 6.25
N PHE A 57 -0.19 5.38 7.37
CA PHE A 57 0.66 4.19 7.34
C PHE A 57 -0.07 2.98 6.72
N VAL A 58 -1.34 2.78 7.05
CA VAL A 58 -2.13 1.67 6.50
C VAL A 58 -2.30 1.83 4.99
N THR A 59 -2.72 3.00 4.51
CA THR A 59 -3.10 3.21 3.10
C THR A 59 -1.87 3.36 2.21
N ASN A 60 -0.88 4.16 2.61
CA ASN A 60 0.25 4.48 1.74
C ASN A 60 1.31 3.38 1.70
N HIS A 61 1.29 2.46 2.67
CA HIS A 61 2.33 1.44 2.83
C HIS A 61 1.77 0.03 3.05
N VAL A 62 1.16 -0.24 4.20
CA VAL A 62 0.77 -1.62 4.61
C VAL A 62 -0.14 -2.29 3.59
N ARG A 63 -1.08 -1.53 3.01
CA ARG A 63 -2.07 -2.06 2.08
C ARG A 63 -1.55 -2.17 0.66
N HIS A 64 -0.65 -1.27 0.24
CA HIS A 64 0.10 -1.44 -0.99
C HIS A 64 0.98 -2.69 -0.95
N TYR A 65 1.62 -2.96 0.20
CA TYR A 65 2.39 -4.17 0.42
C TYR A 65 1.51 -5.42 0.27
N ASN A 66 0.44 -5.51 1.07
CA ASN A 66 -0.49 -6.64 1.03
C ASN A 66 -1.09 -6.84 -0.37
N PHE A 67 -1.55 -5.75 -1.01
CA PHE A 67 -2.06 -5.79 -2.37
C PHE A 67 -1.05 -6.37 -3.34
N THR A 68 0.21 -5.89 -3.28
CA THR A 68 1.31 -6.44 -4.09
C THR A 68 1.49 -7.94 -3.88
N MET A 69 1.42 -8.42 -2.64
CA MET A 69 1.64 -9.84 -2.33
C MET A 69 0.56 -10.71 -2.96
N LEU A 70 -0.68 -10.23 -2.92
CA LEU A 70 -1.81 -10.90 -3.57
C LEU A 70 -1.72 -10.87 -5.10
N GLN A 71 -0.98 -9.91 -5.68
CA GLN A 71 -0.73 -9.84 -7.12
C GLN A 71 0.42 -10.72 -7.61
N LEU A 72 1.38 -11.05 -6.73
CA LEU A 72 2.61 -11.75 -7.12
C LEU A 72 2.37 -13.00 -7.98
N PRO A 73 1.39 -13.89 -7.69
CA PRO A 73 1.15 -15.05 -8.54
C PRO A 73 0.84 -14.69 -10.01
N PHE A 74 0.03 -13.66 -10.24
CA PHE A 74 -0.31 -13.18 -11.59
C PHE A 74 0.87 -12.51 -12.29
N MET A 75 1.75 -11.85 -11.51
CA MET A 75 2.96 -11.23 -12.04
C MET A 75 4.01 -12.28 -12.40
N ILE A 76 4.24 -13.28 -11.55
CA ILE A 76 5.15 -14.41 -11.85
C ILE A 76 4.71 -15.14 -13.12
N GLN A 77 3.40 -15.33 -13.32
CA GLN A 77 2.88 -15.92 -14.54
C GLN A 77 3.17 -15.07 -15.79
N SER A 78 3.16 -13.74 -15.67
CA SER A 78 3.52 -12.84 -16.77
C SER A 78 5.03 -12.78 -17.01
N ASP A 79 5.83 -12.82 -15.94
CA ASP A 79 7.29 -12.73 -15.97
C ASP A 79 7.95 -13.87 -16.78
N GLN A 80 7.29 -15.03 -16.82
CA GLN A 80 7.67 -16.15 -17.69
C GLN A 80 7.71 -15.78 -19.19
N LYS A 81 6.99 -14.73 -19.60
CA LYS A 81 6.88 -14.28 -20.99
C LYS A 81 7.54 -12.93 -21.23
N GLN A 82 7.46 -12.01 -20.27
CA GLN A 82 8.03 -10.67 -20.37
C GLN A 82 8.31 -10.07 -18.99
N PRO A 83 9.36 -9.24 -18.83
CA PRO A 83 9.73 -8.69 -17.53
C PRO A 83 8.60 -7.91 -16.86
N CYS A 84 8.31 -8.25 -15.62
CA CYS A 84 7.33 -7.54 -14.79
C CYS A 84 7.94 -6.38 -14.00
N ARG A 85 7.09 -5.45 -13.55
CA ARG A 85 7.52 -4.32 -12.71
C ARG A 85 6.49 -3.91 -11.67
N ILE A 86 6.97 -3.72 -10.44
CA ILE A 86 6.21 -3.06 -9.36
C ILE A 86 6.74 -1.63 -9.21
N VAL A 87 5.85 -0.65 -9.28
CA VAL A 87 6.17 0.78 -9.11
C VAL A 87 5.44 1.32 -7.89
N ASN A 88 6.20 1.74 -6.88
CA ASN A 88 5.66 2.41 -5.70
C ASN A 88 5.81 3.92 -5.83
N VAL A 89 4.70 4.65 -5.81
CA VAL A 89 4.73 6.12 -5.89
C VAL A 89 4.99 6.71 -4.51
N ILE A 90 6.16 7.34 -4.37
CA ILE A 90 6.55 8.07 -3.17
C ILE A 90 6.44 9.59 -3.39
N SER A 91 6.56 10.34 -2.31
CA SER A 91 6.52 11.82 -2.30
C SER A 91 7.78 12.33 -1.63
N LYS A 92 8.21 13.57 -1.93
CA LYS A 92 9.30 14.27 -1.21
C LYS A 92 9.08 14.33 0.31
N GLY A 93 7.86 14.05 0.78
CA GLY A 93 7.55 13.97 2.19
C GLY A 93 8.39 12.98 3.00
N HIS A 94 8.93 11.93 2.38
CA HIS A 94 9.86 11.01 3.06
C HIS A 94 11.12 11.71 3.61
N LEU A 95 11.50 12.88 3.08
CA LEU A 95 12.63 13.67 3.55
C LEU A 95 12.34 14.38 4.88
N TYR A 96 11.08 14.52 5.27
CA TYR A 96 10.70 15.22 6.50
C TYR A 96 10.74 14.34 7.75
N THR A 97 11.12 13.05 7.65
CA THR A 97 11.23 12.13 8.82
C THR A 97 12.25 12.57 9.88
N SER A 98 13.17 13.50 9.59
CA SER A 98 14.18 13.99 10.56
C SER A 98 14.25 15.51 10.75
N ILE A 99 13.60 16.32 9.91
CA ILE A 99 13.69 17.79 9.96
C ILE A 99 12.45 18.43 10.61
N ALA A 100 11.31 17.74 10.64
CA ALA A 100 10.04 18.29 11.15
C ALA A 100 9.84 18.16 12.67
N THR A 101 10.86 17.73 13.43
CA THR A 101 10.78 17.55 14.88
C THR A 101 10.62 18.86 15.68
N HIS A 102 10.81 20.03 15.06
CA HIS A 102 10.81 21.31 15.79
C HIS A 102 9.93 22.44 15.21
N MET A 103 9.20 22.22 14.10
CA MET A 103 8.45 23.32 13.44
C MET A 103 6.95 23.05 13.22
N VAL A 104 6.40 22.03 13.88
CA VAL A 104 5.03 21.57 13.62
C VAL A 104 4.31 21.34 14.97
N PRO A 105 3.09 21.88 15.18
CA PRO A 105 2.29 21.63 16.39
C PRO A 105 2.11 20.12 16.65
N TYR A 106 2.05 19.68 17.91
CA TYR A 106 2.06 18.27 18.32
C TYR A 106 1.00 17.38 17.61
N GLU A 107 -0.17 17.94 17.32
CA GLU A 107 -1.24 17.26 16.56
C GLU A 107 -0.82 16.99 15.11
N VAL A 108 -0.09 17.92 14.50
CA VAL A 108 0.43 17.83 13.14
C VAL A 108 1.75 17.06 13.06
N TYR A 109 2.48 16.99 14.18
CA TYR A 109 3.67 16.14 14.34
C TYR A 109 3.33 14.66 14.16
N GLY A 110 2.19 14.20 14.68
CA GLY A 110 1.68 12.85 14.43
C GLY A 110 1.47 12.56 12.94
N TYR A 111 0.83 13.49 12.22
CA TYR A 111 0.55 13.39 10.78
C TYR A 111 1.80 13.31 9.93
N VAL A 112 2.72 14.26 10.13
CA VAL A 112 3.93 14.36 9.31
C VAL A 112 4.85 13.17 9.57
N ASN A 113 4.97 12.71 10.82
CA ASN A 113 5.80 11.55 11.13
C ASN A 113 5.22 10.25 10.53
N ALA A 114 3.91 10.02 10.65
CA ALA A 114 3.27 8.82 10.10
C ALA A 114 3.31 8.78 8.56
N TYR A 115 3.03 9.90 7.90
CA TYR A 115 3.16 10.04 6.46
C TYR A 115 4.61 9.87 5.98
N SER A 116 5.57 10.50 6.64
CA SER A 116 6.97 10.43 6.22
C SER A 116 7.53 9.00 6.43
N LYS A 117 7.14 8.31 7.51
CA LYS A 117 7.43 6.89 7.73
C LYS A 117 6.80 5.99 6.66
N SER A 118 5.58 6.27 6.20
CA SER A 118 4.91 5.48 5.15
C SER A 118 5.54 5.65 3.75
N LYS A 119 6.43 6.63 3.58
CA LYS A 119 7.16 6.90 2.35
C LYS A 119 8.65 6.54 2.41
N LYS A 120 9.13 5.86 3.47
CA LYS A 120 10.49 5.29 3.49
C LYS A 120 10.66 4.24 2.39
N LYS A 121 11.92 3.94 2.05
CA LYS A 121 12.25 2.93 1.02
C LYS A 121 11.53 1.62 1.31
N ALA A 122 10.90 1.05 0.29
CA ALA A 122 10.03 -0.12 0.42
C ALA A 122 10.75 -1.35 0.98
N THR A 123 12.05 -1.51 0.72
CA THR A 123 12.89 -2.60 1.26
C THR A 123 13.03 -2.55 2.77
N ASP A 124 13.18 -1.36 3.36
CA ASP A 124 13.44 -1.18 4.79
C ASP A 124 12.19 -1.43 5.64
N LEU A 125 11.02 -1.44 4.99
CA LEU A 125 9.72 -1.64 5.64
C LEU A 125 9.12 -3.01 5.35
N TRP A 126 9.73 -3.80 4.47
CA TRP A 126 9.23 -5.11 4.05
C TRP A 126 9.09 -6.06 5.25
N ASP A 127 10.20 -6.34 5.94
CA ASP A 127 10.23 -7.24 7.10
C ASP A 127 9.37 -6.73 8.26
N PHE A 128 9.33 -5.40 8.43
CA PHE A 128 8.48 -4.77 9.43
C PHE A 128 7.00 -5.01 9.14
N THR A 129 6.56 -4.80 7.90
CA THR A 129 5.17 -4.93 7.48
C THR A 129 4.71 -6.38 7.48
N GLU A 130 5.57 -7.30 7.02
CA GLU A 130 5.34 -8.75 7.08
C GLU A 130 5.07 -9.20 8.53
N LYS A 131 5.94 -8.80 9.47
CA LYS A 131 5.77 -9.11 10.91
C LYS A 131 4.53 -8.45 11.49
N LEU A 132 4.25 -7.20 11.12
CA LEU A 132 3.10 -6.46 11.62
C LEU A 132 1.77 -7.12 11.20
N LEU A 133 1.64 -7.52 9.94
CA LEU A 133 0.43 -8.15 9.42
C LEU A 133 0.21 -9.54 10.04
N LYS A 134 1.25 -10.38 10.13
CA LYS A 134 1.17 -11.68 10.80
C LYS A 134 0.70 -11.57 12.25
N ASN A 135 1.11 -10.52 12.97
CA ASN A 135 0.71 -10.30 14.35
C ASN A 135 -0.72 -9.72 14.49
N LYS A 136 -1.11 -8.78 13.62
CA LYS A 136 -2.37 -8.03 13.76
C LYS A 136 -3.56 -8.74 13.14
N VAL A 137 -3.34 -9.51 12.08
CA VAL A 137 -4.39 -10.17 11.29
C VAL A 137 -3.95 -11.56 10.82
N PRO A 138 -3.57 -12.47 11.74
CA PRO A 138 -3.05 -13.78 11.39
C PRO A 138 -4.01 -14.59 10.51
N ASP A 139 -5.32 -14.47 10.73
CA ASP A 139 -6.34 -15.21 9.96
C ASP A 139 -6.49 -14.68 8.53
N ALA A 140 -6.27 -13.38 8.31
CA ALA A 140 -6.41 -12.73 7.01
C ALA A 140 -5.10 -12.59 6.23
N TYR A 141 -3.95 -12.80 6.89
CA TYR A 141 -2.62 -12.72 6.28
C TYR A 141 -1.69 -13.81 6.82
N GLN A 142 -1.53 -14.88 6.04
CA GLN A 142 -0.68 -16.03 6.39
C GLN A 142 0.80 -15.82 6.04
N GLY A 143 1.13 -14.72 5.35
CA GLY A 143 2.48 -14.40 4.90
C GLY A 143 2.57 -14.18 3.39
N ALA A 144 3.69 -13.60 2.97
CA ALA A 144 3.99 -13.47 1.56
C ALA A 144 4.03 -14.86 0.91
N PRO A 145 3.36 -15.07 -0.24
CA PRO A 145 3.45 -16.32 -0.99
C PRO A 145 4.81 -16.37 -1.71
N ILE A 146 5.86 -16.74 -0.96
CA ILE A 146 7.18 -17.09 -1.47
C ILE A 146 7.60 -18.43 -0.90
#